data_AF-A0A7W8X953-F1
#
_entry.id   AF-A0A7W8X953-F1
#
_cell.length_a   1.000
_cell.length_b   1.000
_cell.length_c   1.000
_cell.angle_alpha   90.00
_cell.angle_beta   90.00
_cell.angle_gamma   90.00
#
_symmetry.space_group_name_H-M   'P 1'
#
loop_
_entity.id
_entity.type
_entity.pdbx_description
1 polymer ?
#
loop_
_entity_poly.entity_id
_entity_poly.type
_entity_poly.pdbx_seq_one_letter_code
_entity_poly.pdbx_strand_id
1 'polypeptide(L)' 'MTHHIDNRQTQRHSKPTYEVASHCKKNGIDKAEARKIIQMLGRFASRHELEVNAPPKKPRFRY' A
#
# COMPACT_ATOMS: atom_id res chain seq x y z
N MET A 1 39.05 16.30 21.11
CA MET A 1 38.44 16.41 19.78
C MET A 1 37.24 15.47 19.76
N THR A 2 36.02 16.00 19.80
CA THR A 2 34.79 15.21 19.86
C THR A 2 34.33 14.89 18.43
N HIS A 3 34.43 13.62 18.04
CA HIS A 3 33.97 13.16 16.74
C HIS A 3 32.43 13.11 16.76
N HIS A 4 31.79 14.11 16.16
CA HIS A 4 30.35 14.12 15.94
C HIS A 4 30.04 13.16 14.78
N ILE A 5 29.60 11.94 15.10
CA ILE A 5 29.16 10.97 14.09
C ILE A 5 27.81 11.44 13.55
N ASP A 6 27.80 12.06 12.37
CA ASP A 6 26.56 12.43 11.69
C ASP A 6 25.94 11.17 11.06
N ASN A 7 25.02 10.54 11.81
CA ASN A 7 24.30 9.32 11.43
C ASN A 7 23.15 9.58 10.44
N ARG A 8 23.25 10.62 9.60
CA ARG A 8 22.20 11.03 8.65
C ARG A 8 22.07 10.16 7.39
N GLN A 9 22.54 8.92 7.40
CA GLN A 9 22.13 7.95 6.39
C GLN A 9 20.77 7.37 6.75
N THR A 10 19.72 8.19 6.64
CA THR A 10 18.38 7.63 6.46
C THR A 10 18.32 7.11 5.03
N GLN A 11 18.75 5.85 4.85
CA GLN A 11 18.44 5.08 3.66
C GLN A 11 16.92 5.15 3.50
N ARG A 12 16.45 6.10 2.69
CA ARG A 12 15.06 6.18 2.26
C ARG A 12 14.87 5.00 1.32
N HIS A 13 14.74 3.81 1.88
CA HIS A 13 14.27 2.65 1.16
C HIS A 13 12.95 3.07 0.53
N SER A 14 12.98 3.28 -0.78
CA SER A 14 11.78 3.55 -1.55
C SER A 14 10.79 2.45 -1.19
N LYS A 15 9.67 2.82 -0.55
CA LYS A 15 8.68 1.83 -0.12
C LYS A 15 8.27 1.04 -1.36
N PRO A 16 8.19 -0.30 -1.28
CA PRO A 16 7.82 -1.10 -2.43
C PRO A 16 6.46 -0.63 -2.95
N THR A 17 6.41 -0.28 -4.23
CA THR A 17 5.18 0.03 -4.95
C THR A 17 4.61 -1.25 -5.53
N TYR A 18 3.29 -1.34 -5.54
CA TYR A 18 2.56 -2.50 -6.02
C TYR A 18 1.67 -2.06 -7.16
N GLU A 19 1.60 -2.89 -8.19
CA GLU A 19 0.63 -2.71 -9.25
C GLU A 19 -0.78 -2.93 -8.68
N VAL A 20 -1.62 -1.89 -8.75
CA VAL A 20 -2.93 -1.86 -8.09
C VAL A 20 -3.83 -3.01 -8.56
N ALA A 21 -3.86 -3.30 -9.86
CA ALA A 21 -4.70 -4.36 -10.41
C ALA A 21 -4.31 -5.76 -9.91
N SER A 22 -3.00 -6.05 -9.91
CA SER A 22 -2.46 -7.31 -9.38
C SER A 22 -2.73 -7.46 -7.89
N HIS A 23 -2.62 -6.38 -7.12
CA HIS A 23 -2.94 -6.39 -5.68
C HIS A 23 -4.43 -6.62 -5.42
N CYS A 24 -5.31 -5.93 -6.16
CA CYS A 24 -6.76 -6.10 -6.03
C CYS A 24 -7.20 -7.53 -6.35
N LYS A 25 -6.66 -8.11 -7.43
CA LYS A 25 -6.93 -9.50 -7.83
C LYS A 25 -6.53 -10.50 -6.74
N LYS A 26 -5.36 -10.32 -6.11
CA LYS A 26 -4.88 -11.19 -5.01
C LYS A 26 -5.75 -11.11 -3.76
N ASN A 27 -6.37 -9.95 -3.49
CA ASN A 27 -7.22 -9.74 -2.32
C ASN A 27 -8.71 -10.02 -2.58
N GLY A 28 -9.08 -10.48 -3.77
CA GLY A 28 -10.48 -10.75 -4.12
C GLY A 28 -11.34 -9.48 -4.22
N ILE A 29 -10.72 -8.33 -4.48
CA ILE A 29 -11.43 -7.06 -4.68
C ILE A 29 -12.13 -7.10 -6.05
N ASP A 30 -13.39 -6.65 -6.09
CA ASP A 30 -14.18 -6.63 -7.32
C ASP A 30 -13.55 -5.72 -8.39
N LYS A 31 -13.82 -6.01 -9.68
CA LYS A 31 -13.31 -5.24 -10.80
C LYS A 31 -13.78 -3.78 -10.78
N ALA A 32 -15.00 -3.50 -10.32
CA ALA A 32 -15.49 -2.12 -10.23
C ALA A 32 -14.73 -1.31 -9.17
N GLU A 33 -14.49 -1.92 -8.01
CA GLU A 33 -13.70 -1.30 -6.93
C GLU A 33 -12.22 -1.14 -7.32
N ALA A 34 -11.65 -2.16 -7.96
CA ALA A 34 -10.28 -2.08 -8.48
C ALA A 34 -10.11 -0.93 -9.47
N ARG A 35 -11.08 -0.70 -10.37
CA ARG A 35 -11.07 0.46 -11.29
C ARG A 35 -11.11 1.78 -10.54
N LYS A 36 -11.93 1.89 -9.49
CA LYS A 36 -12.01 3.09 -8.65
C LYS A 36 -10.67 3.36 -7.95
N ILE A 37 -10.05 2.34 -7.37
CA ILE A 37 -8.75 2.46 -6.71
C ILE A 37 -7.66 2.85 -7.73
N ILE A 38 -7.68 2.29 -8.95
CA ILE A 38 -6.77 2.68 -10.04
C ILE A 38 -6.97 4.15 -10.45
N GLN A 39 -8.21 4.63 -10.52
CA GLN A 39 -8.49 6.03 -10.82
C GLN A 39 -8.01 6.98 -9.71
N MET A 40 -8.04 6.55 -8.45
CA MET A 40 -7.62 7.37 -7.31
C MET A 40 -6.10 7.37 -7.09
N LEU A 41 -5.45 6.22 -7.20
CA LEU A 41 -4.03 6.04 -6.85
C LEU A 41 -3.12 5.91 -8.08
N GLY A 42 -3.69 5.66 -9.26
CA GLY A 42 -2.96 5.35 -10.48
C GLY A 42 -2.62 3.87 -10.63
N ARG A 43 -1.64 3.58 -11.49
CA ARG A 43 -1.25 2.20 -11.83
C ARG A 43 -0.49 1.50 -10.69
N PHE A 44 0.28 2.27 -9.94
CA PHE A 44 1.14 1.78 -8.86
C PHE A 44 0.85 2.58 -7.58
N ALA A 45 0.75 1.87 -6.47
CA ALA A 45 0.51 2.46 -5.17
C ALA A 45 1.33 1.76 -4.09
N SER A 46 1.62 2.46 -3.00
CA SER A 46 2.23 1.84 -1.82
C SER A 46 1.23 0.88 -1.15
N ARG A 47 1.76 -0.04 -0.35
CA ARG A 47 0.93 -0.96 0.45
C ARG A 47 -0.07 -0.23 1.34
N HIS A 48 0.36 0.87 1.98
CA HIS A 48 -0.49 1.64 2.88
C HIS A 48 -1.68 2.26 2.14
N GLU A 49 -1.44 2.87 0.98
CA GLU A 49 -2.51 3.46 0.17
C GLU A 49 -3.52 2.39 -0.29
N LEU A 50 -3.03 1.20 -0.66
CA LEU A 50 -3.89 0.07 -1.03
C LEU A 50 -4.73 -0.43 0.13
N GLU A 51 -4.15 -0.55 1.33
CA GLU A 51 -4.87 -1.03 2.52
C GLU A 51 -5.92 -0.04 3.02
N VAL A 52 -5.64 1.27 2.95
CA VAL A 52 -6.59 2.33 3.36
C VAL A 52 -7.75 2.47 2.36
N ASN A 53 -7.50 2.24 1.07
CA ASN A 53 -8.52 2.36 0.02
C ASN A 53 -9.18 1.01 -0.34
N ALA A 54 -8.74 -0.09 0.27
CA ALA A 54 -9.37 -1.38 0.07
C ALA A 54 -10.79 -1.38 0.66
N PRO A 55 -11.73 -2.12 0.06
CA PRO A 55 -13.05 -2.28 0.63
C PRO A 55 -12.97 -2.86 2.05
N PRO A 56 -13.87 -2.43 2.96
CA PRO A 56 -13.89 -2.95 4.31
C PRO A 56 -14.11 -4.45 4.29
N LYS A 57 -13.18 -5.20 4.89
CA LYS A 57 -13.36 -6.64 5.10
C LYS A 57 -14.56 -6.85 6.00
N LYS A 58 -15.50 -7.70 5.56
CA LYS A 58 -16.65 -8.06 6.40
C LYS A 58 -16.13 -8.65 7.73
N PRO A 59 -16.64 -8.19 8.88
CA PRO A 59 -16.23 -8.74 10.17
C PRO A 59 -16.54 -10.24 10.20
N ARG A 60 -15.56 -11.06 10.60
CA ARG A 60 -15.79 -12.47 10.91
C ARG A 60 -16.19 -12.55 12.37
N PHE A 61 -17.48 -12.63 12.63
CA PHE A 61 -17.98 -12.99 13.97
C PHE A 61 -17.53 -14.44 14.25
N ARG A 62 -16.74 -14.61 15.32
CA ARG A 62 -16.42 -15.93 15.86
C ARG A 62 -17.51 -16.22 16.89
N TYR A 63 -18.32 -17.24 16.62
CA TYR A 63 -19.27 -17.80 17.58
C TYR A 63 -18.60 -18.94 18.35
#